data_AF-Q2N1A3-F1
#
_entry.id   AF-Q2N1A3-F1
#
_cell.length_a   1.000
_cell.length_b   1.000
_cell.length_c   1.000
_cell.angle_alpha   90.00
_cell.angle_beta   90.00
_cell.angle_gamma   90.00
#
_symmetry.space_group_name_H-M   'P 1'
#
loop_
_entity.id
_entity.type
_entity.pdbx_description
1 polymer ?
#
loop_
_entity_poly.entity_id
_entity_poly.type
_entity_poly.pdbx_seq_one_letter_code
_entity_poly.pdbx_strand_id
1 'polypeptide(L)'
;KQAMGTIGYNQRNRIDTLMYLLAYPHAPMVKTKTIDLIQFDKIPAGQNAMVAVMSYSGYDIEDALVLNKASVDRGFGRCLVYRNQKVILKRYANQTFDKVMGPVLDATTHKPIWRHDILDQDGICGPGERVENKQILVNKHMPTVTMSPIDAASKQPAPPQYRDTPASYKGPMPSYIEKVMISSNAEEAHLIKILLRQTRRPEIGDKFSSRHGQKGVCGLIVPQEDMPFTDLGICPDII
;
A
#
# COMPACT_ATOMS: atom_id res chain seq x y z
N LYS A 1 -2.69 2.92 -19.89
CA LYS A 1 -1.52 3.27 -19.05
C LYS A 1 -1.80 3.25 -17.53
N GLN A 2 -3.01 2.88 -17.08
CA GLN A 2 -3.40 2.92 -15.65
C GLN A 2 -3.88 1.56 -15.11
N ALA A 3 -3.88 0.52 -15.95
CA ALA A 3 -4.23 -0.83 -15.52
C ALA A 3 -3.21 -1.34 -14.51
N MET A 4 -3.70 -2.07 -13.51
CA MET A 4 -2.86 -2.68 -12.48
C MET A 4 -2.14 -3.90 -13.06
N GLY A 5 -0.92 -4.15 -12.60
CA GLY A 5 -0.10 -5.21 -13.17
C GLY A 5 1.29 -5.29 -12.56
N THR A 6 2.11 -6.18 -13.11
CA THR A 6 3.52 -6.23 -12.76
C THR A 6 4.22 -5.03 -13.37
N ILE A 7 4.89 -4.22 -12.55
CA ILE A 7 5.60 -3.02 -13.02
C ILE A 7 6.96 -3.40 -13.62
N GLY A 8 7.63 -4.39 -13.03
CA GLY A 8 8.93 -4.87 -13.48
C GLY A 8 9.57 -5.82 -12.47
N TYR A 9 10.68 -6.45 -12.85
CA TYR A 9 11.35 -7.45 -12.03
C TYR A 9 11.87 -6.92 -10.69
N ASN A 10 12.25 -5.64 -10.63
CA ASN A 10 12.78 -5.01 -9.42
C ASN A 10 11.69 -4.41 -8.51
N GLN A 11 10.40 -4.66 -8.77
CA GLN A 11 9.30 -4.06 -8.02
C GLN A 11 9.36 -4.35 -6.50
N ARG A 12 9.94 -5.48 -6.08
CA ARG A 12 10.15 -5.81 -4.67
C ARG A 12 11.31 -5.03 -4.02
N ASN A 13 12.29 -4.61 -4.80
CA ASN A 13 13.46 -3.88 -4.30
C ASN A 13 13.21 -2.37 -4.22
N ARG A 14 12.21 -1.87 -4.95
CA ARG A 14 11.85 -0.46 -5.01
C ARG A 14 10.92 -0.05 -3.86
N ILE A 15 10.98 1.23 -3.50
CA ILE A 15 10.06 1.89 -2.56
C ILE A 15 9.55 3.18 -3.22
N ASP A 16 8.59 3.03 -4.12
CA ASP A 16 7.94 4.15 -4.80
C ASP A 16 6.79 4.72 -3.97
N THR A 17 6.33 5.93 -4.31
CA THR A 17 5.24 6.60 -3.59
C THR A 17 3.97 5.76 -3.56
N LEU A 18 3.63 5.15 -4.70
CA LEU A 18 2.44 4.35 -4.89
C LEU A 18 2.68 3.29 -5.97
N MET A 19 2.35 2.03 -5.68
CA MET A 19 2.43 0.94 -6.66
C MET A 19 1.16 0.10 -6.61
N TYR A 20 0.56 -0.14 -7.76
CA TYR A 20 -0.59 -1.02 -7.92
C TYR A 20 -0.16 -2.30 -8.62
N LEU A 21 -0.05 -3.39 -7.87
CA LEU A 21 0.34 -4.69 -8.40
C LEU A 21 -0.87 -5.62 -8.41
N LEU A 22 -0.91 -6.54 -9.38
CA LEU A 22 -1.80 -7.69 -9.33
C LEU A 22 -1.10 -8.85 -8.64
N ALA A 23 -1.83 -9.61 -7.82
CA ALA A 23 -1.30 -10.80 -7.16
C ALA A 23 -1.02 -11.93 -8.16
N TYR A 24 -1.94 -12.13 -9.11
CA TYR A 24 -1.87 -13.20 -10.11
C TYR A 24 -2.06 -12.63 -11.53
N PRO A 25 -1.07 -11.95 -12.11
CA PRO A 25 -1.19 -11.42 -13.46
C PRO A 25 -1.03 -12.55 -14.51
N HIS A 26 -1.83 -12.53 -15.57
CA HIS A 26 -1.79 -13.54 -16.64
C HIS A 26 -1.29 -12.94 -17.96
N ALA A 27 -0.45 -13.69 -18.67
CA ALA A 27 -0.08 -13.33 -20.04
C ALA A 27 -1.32 -13.34 -20.95
N PRO A 28 -1.48 -12.37 -21.86
CA PRO A 28 -2.64 -12.31 -22.73
C PRO A 28 -2.66 -13.50 -23.70
N MET A 29 -3.82 -14.16 -23.83
CA MET A 29 -3.99 -15.28 -24.76
C MET A 29 -3.94 -14.81 -26.22
N VAL A 30 -4.69 -13.75 -26.55
CA VAL A 30 -4.68 -13.14 -27.87
C VAL A 30 -3.72 -11.95 -27.86
N LYS A 31 -2.62 -12.08 -28.61
CA LYS A 31 -1.53 -11.11 -28.63
C LYS A 31 -1.23 -10.65 -30.05
N THR A 32 -0.81 -9.39 -30.18
CA THR A 32 -0.31 -8.82 -31.43
C THR A 32 1.21 -9.02 -31.50
N LYS A 33 1.78 -9.05 -32.71
CA LYS A 33 3.25 -9.13 -32.89
C LYS A 33 3.99 -8.01 -32.13
N THR A 34 3.37 -6.84 -32.00
CA THR A 34 3.92 -5.70 -31.24
C THR A 34 4.07 -6.00 -29.74
N ILE A 35 3.16 -6.75 -29.14
CA ILE A 35 3.26 -7.16 -27.73
C ILE A 35 4.51 -8.02 -27.50
N ASP A 36 4.79 -8.93 -28.44
CA ASP A 36 5.97 -9.80 -28.38
C ASP A 36 7.27 -8.98 -28.57
N LEU A 37 7.27 -8.01 -29.49
CA LEU A 37 8.43 -7.13 -29.71
C LEU A 37 8.74 -6.26 -28.48
N ILE A 38 7.71 -5.78 -27.77
CA ILE A 38 7.86 -5.00 -26.53
C ILE A 38 8.15 -5.91 -25.32
N GLN A 39 7.94 -7.23 -25.45
CA GLN A 39 8.03 -8.21 -24.36
C GLN A 39 7.07 -7.92 -23.20
N PHE A 40 5.88 -7.39 -23.52
CA PHE A 40 4.85 -7.08 -22.51
C PHE A 40 4.14 -8.34 -21.99
N ASP A 41 4.31 -9.47 -22.67
CA ASP A 41 3.90 -10.80 -22.24
C ASP A 41 4.60 -11.24 -20.94
N LYS A 42 5.85 -10.83 -20.73
CA LYS A 42 6.64 -11.15 -19.53
C LYS A 42 6.24 -10.34 -18.30
N ILE A 43 5.65 -9.15 -18.51
CA ILE A 43 5.19 -8.24 -17.44
C ILE A 43 3.72 -7.87 -17.68
N PRO A 44 2.80 -8.85 -17.61
CA PRO A 44 1.42 -8.60 -17.97
C PRO A 44 0.72 -7.69 -16.95
N ALA A 45 -0.19 -6.88 -17.47
CA ALA A 45 -1.11 -6.06 -16.68
C ALA A 45 -2.56 -6.48 -16.97
N GLY A 46 -3.04 -7.41 -16.16
CA GLY A 46 -4.40 -7.94 -16.23
C GLY A 46 -4.47 -9.42 -15.90
N GLN A 47 -5.69 -9.94 -15.91
CA GLN A 47 -6.00 -11.35 -15.82
C GLN A 47 -6.86 -11.74 -17.03
N ASN A 48 -6.66 -12.95 -17.53
CA ASN A 48 -7.59 -13.55 -18.47
C ASN A 48 -8.82 -14.00 -17.68
N ALA A 49 -10.00 -13.61 -18.14
CA ALA A 49 -11.28 -13.91 -17.52
C ALA A 49 -12.15 -14.69 -18.49
N MET A 50 -12.93 -15.64 -17.99
CA MET A 50 -14.03 -16.23 -18.75
C MET A 50 -15.23 -15.28 -18.72
N VAL A 51 -15.67 -14.85 -19.90
CA VAL A 51 -16.76 -13.87 -20.06
C VAL A 51 -17.97 -14.54 -20.69
N ALA A 52 -19.14 -14.36 -20.11
CA ALA A 52 -20.41 -14.73 -20.72
C ALA A 52 -21.16 -13.47 -21.15
N VAL A 53 -21.66 -13.42 -22.38
CA VAL A 53 -22.45 -12.29 -22.87
C VAL A 53 -23.93 -12.63 -22.70
N MET A 54 -24.54 -12.12 -21.65
CA MET A 54 -25.97 -12.28 -21.38
C MET A 54 -26.46 -11.20 -20.42
N SER A 55 -27.78 -11.03 -20.32
CA SER A 55 -28.36 -10.14 -19.34
C SER A 55 -28.61 -10.85 -18.02
N TYR A 56 -28.19 -10.24 -16.90
CA TYR A 56 -28.30 -10.83 -15.57
C TYR A 56 -29.00 -9.89 -14.60
N SER A 57 -30.31 -10.10 -14.42
CA SER A 57 -31.13 -9.43 -13.39
C SER A 57 -31.13 -7.88 -13.43
N GLY A 58 -30.68 -7.26 -14.52
CA GLY A 58 -30.68 -5.81 -14.69
C GLY A 58 -29.58 -5.06 -13.92
N TYR A 59 -28.64 -5.78 -13.31
CA TYR A 59 -27.45 -5.20 -12.67
C TYR A 59 -26.27 -5.03 -13.65
N ASP A 60 -26.48 -5.38 -14.91
CA ASP A 60 -25.59 -5.27 -16.07
C ASP A 60 -25.93 -4.07 -16.98
N ILE A 61 -26.79 -3.15 -16.51
CA ILE A 61 -27.14 -1.93 -17.25
C ILE A 61 -25.98 -0.92 -17.26
N GLU A 62 -25.90 -0.09 -18.32
CA GLU A 62 -24.94 1.02 -18.44
C GLU A 62 -23.47 0.62 -18.17
N ASP A 63 -23.01 -0.42 -18.88
CA ASP A 63 -21.65 -0.97 -18.80
C ASP A 63 -21.27 -1.56 -17.41
N ALA A 64 -22.26 -1.87 -16.57
CA ALA A 64 -22.01 -2.60 -15.34
C ALA A 64 -21.64 -4.07 -15.62
N LEU A 65 -20.78 -4.62 -14.77
CA LEU A 65 -20.28 -5.99 -14.84
C LEU A 65 -20.75 -6.78 -13.62
N VAL A 66 -21.13 -8.03 -13.85
CA VAL A 66 -21.44 -8.96 -12.77
C VAL A 66 -20.25 -9.90 -12.56
N LEU A 67 -19.70 -9.92 -11.34
CA LEU A 67 -18.54 -10.75 -10.99
C LEU A 67 -18.96 -12.00 -10.23
N ASN A 68 -18.30 -13.12 -10.53
CA ASN A 68 -18.44 -14.36 -9.77
C ASN A 68 -17.68 -14.27 -8.43
N LYS A 69 -18.41 -14.37 -7.31
CA LYS A 69 -17.86 -14.32 -5.96
C LYS A 69 -16.80 -15.38 -5.72
N ALA A 70 -17.02 -16.63 -6.17
CA ALA A 70 -16.06 -17.70 -5.96
C ALA A 70 -14.75 -17.46 -6.72
N SER A 71 -14.82 -16.87 -7.92
CA SER A 71 -13.63 -16.45 -8.66
C SER A 71 -12.85 -15.37 -7.91
N VAL A 72 -13.56 -14.36 -7.36
CA VAL A 72 -12.95 -13.31 -6.53
C VAL A 72 -12.35 -13.87 -5.23
N ASP A 73 -12.97 -14.88 -4.61
CA ASP A 73 -12.45 -15.60 -3.43
C ASP A 73 -11.17 -16.39 -3.77
N ARG A 74 -11.14 -17.05 -4.93
CA ARG A 74 -9.99 -17.80 -5.45
C ARG A 74 -8.83 -16.91 -5.92
N GLY A 75 -9.02 -15.60 -6.05
CA GLY A 75 -7.95 -14.63 -6.31
C GLY A 75 -8.12 -13.78 -7.56
N PHE A 76 -9.27 -13.87 -8.25
CA PHE A 76 -9.59 -13.02 -9.38
C PHE A 76 -9.57 -11.54 -8.97
N GLY A 77 -8.85 -10.71 -9.74
CA GLY A 77 -8.70 -9.27 -9.53
C GLY A 77 -8.01 -8.86 -8.23
N ARG A 78 -7.35 -9.78 -7.49
CA ARG A 78 -6.70 -9.43 -6.22
C ARG A 78 -5.53 -8.48 -6.43
N CYS A 79 -5.57 -7.33 -5.75
CA CYS A 79 -4.63 -6.24 -5.91
C CYS A 79 -3.78 -6.04 -4.65
N LEU A 80 -2.51 -5.68 -4.86
CA LEU A 80 -1.58 -5.25 -3.83
C LEU A 80 -1.30 -3.76 -4.05
N VAL A 81 -1.80 -2.94 -3.14
CA VAL A 81 -1.58 -1.50 -3.14
C VAL A 81 -0.44 -1.20 -2.17
N TYR A 82 0.67 -0.73 -2.71
CA TYR A 82 1.78 -0.27 -1.91
C TYR A 82 1.76 1.25 -1.80
N ARG A 83 2.02 1.75 -0.60
CA ARG A 83 2.16 3.18 -0.31
C ARG A 83 3.39 3.42 0.53
N ASN A 84 4.18 4.41 0.16
CA ASN A 84 5.36 4.81 0.93
C ASN A 84 4.99 5.89 1.96
N GLN A 85 5.41 5.69 3.20
CA GLN A 85 5.48 6.70 4.24
C GLN A 85 6.95 7.09 4.49
N LYS A 86 7.28 8.36 4.30
CA LYS A 86 8.63 8.89 4.47
C LYS A 86 8.72 9.69 5.77
N VAL A 87 9.75 9.45 6.56
CA VAL A 87 10.07 10.20 7.77
C VAL A 87 11.51 10.69 7.66
N ILE A 88 11.69 12.00 7.58
CA ILE A 88 13.02 12.63 7.51
C ILE A 88 13.41 13.02 8.92
N LEU A 89 14.58 12.60 9.38
CA LEU A 89 15.23 13.07 10.60
C LEU A 89 16.15 14.23 10.20
N LYS A 90 15.77 15.44 10.60
CA LYS A 90 16.47 16.66 10.25
C LYS A 90 17.57 16.95 11.25
N ARG A 91 18.65 17.52 10.75
CA ARG A 91 19.67 18.22 11.53
C ARG A 91 19.43 19.71 11.38
N TYR A 92 19.58 20.43 12.49
CA TYR A 92 19.35 21.86 12.57
C TYR A 92 20.68 22.63 12.64
N ALA A 93 20.65 23.92 12.32
CA ALA A 93 21.85 24.77 12.29
C ALA A 93 22.52 24.90 13.67
N ASN A 94 21.75 24.78 14.75
CA ASN A 94 22.24 24.78 16.13
C ASN A 94 22.85 23.43 16.57
N GLN A 95 23.25 22.58 15.62
CA GLN A 95 23.79 21.23 15.83
C GLN A 95 22.85 20.23 16.52
N THR A 96 21.60 20.60 16.78
CA THR A 96 20.59 19.64 17.26
C THR A 96 20.07 18.78 16.12
N PHE A 97 19.57 17.59 16.46
CA PHE A 97 19.03 16.63 15.50
C PHE A 97 17.74 16.00 16.04
N ASP A 98 16.88 15.62 15.12
CA ASP A 98 15.68 14.82 15.41
C ASP A 98 16.08 13.44 15.93
N LYS A 99 15.44 13.01 17.02
CA LYS A 99 15.70 11.71 17.64
C LYS A 99 14.53 10.76 17.42
N VAL A 100 14.84 9.49 17.19
CA VAL A 100 13.87 8.41 17.32
C VAL A 100 14.11 7.77 18.67
N MET A 101 13.04 7.59 19.43
CA MET A 101 13.10 6.99 20.76
C MET A 101 12.18 5.78 20.77
N GLY A 102 12.54 4.79 21.57
CA GLY A 102 11.74 3.57 21.76
C GLY A 102 10.29 3.83 22.19
N PRO A 103 9.47 2.77 22.20
CA PRO A 103 8.08 2.86 22.58
C PRO A 103 7.94 3.28 24.04
N VAL A 104 7.01 4.19 24.32
CA VAL A 104 6.57 4.46 25.69
C VAL A 104 5.84 3.23 26.21
N LEU A 105 6.36 2.68 27.32
CA LEU A 105 5.76 1.58 28.06
C LEU A 105 4.81 2.13 29.11
N ASP A 106 3.69 1.44 29.31
CA ASP A 106 2.80 1.70 30.42
C ASP A 106 3.46 1.31 31.75
N ALA A 107 3.35 2.17 32.75
CA ALA A 107 4.03 2.01 34.04
C ALA A 107 3.50 0.82 34.86
N THR A 108 2.26 0.40 34.61
CA THR A 108 1.61 -0.70 35.37
C THR A 108 1.85 -2.05 34.71
N THR A 109 1.66 -2.12 33.39
CA THR A 109 1.71 -3.39 32.65
C THR A 109 3.07 -3.69 32.04
N HIS A 110 3.99 -2.71 32.01
CA HIS A 110 5.27 -2.75 31.30
C HIS A 110 5.15 -3.11 29.81
N LYS A 111 3.96 -2.97 29.22
CA LYS A 111 3.70 -3.21 27.80
C LYS A 111 3.66 -1.88 27.03
N PRO A 112 4.00 -1.88 25.74
CA PRO A 112 3.81 -0.70 24.89
C PRO A 112 2.34 -0.26 24.92
N ILE A 113 2.12 1.06 24.91
CA ILE A 113 0.79 1.62 24.68
C ILE A 113 0.30 1.14 23.31
N TRP A 114 -1.01 0.94 23.12
CA TRP A 114 -1.60 0.52 21.83
C TRP A 114 -1.11 1.33 20.61
N ARG A 115 -0.81 2.62 20.79
CA ARG A 115 -0.28 3.49 19.72
C ARG A 115 1.13 3.10 19.29
N HIS A 116 1.91 2.47 20.17
CA HIS A 116 3.30 2.06 20.00
C HIS A 116 3.47 0.54 19.90
N ASP A 117 2.36 -0.21 19.84
CA ASP A 117 2.36 -1.68 19.81
C ASP A 117 3.18 -2.25 18.64
N ILE A 118 3.16 -1.56 17.50
CA ILE A 118 3.86 -1.95 16.27
C ILE A 118 5.33 -1.50 16.21
N LEU A 119 5.82 -0.79 17.23
CA LEU A 119 7.18 -0.24 17.27
C LEU A 119 8.16 -1.23 17.90
N ASP A 120 9.32 -1.37 17.28
CA ASP A 120 10.48 -2.04 17.86
C ASP A 120 11.16 -1.16 18.93
N GLN A 121 12.14 -1.72 19.63
CA GLN A 121 12.86 -1.06 20.72
C GLN A 121 13.55 0.25 20.31
N ASP A 122 13.87 0.41 19.02
CA ASP A 122 14.46 1.60 18.44
C ASP A 122 13.44 2.72 18.15
N GLY A 123 12.14 2.43 18.26
CA GLY A 123 11.06 3.37 17.98
C GLY A 123 10.65 3.43 16.52
N ILE A 124 11.07 2.46 15.70
CA ILE A 124 10.67 2.29 14.30
C ILE A 124 9.73 1.08 14.20
N CYS A 125 8.77 1.11 13.29
CA CYS A 125 7.83 0.00 13.14
C CYS A 125 8.49 -1.27 12.59
N GLY A 126 8.07 -2.44 13.07
CA GLY A 126 8.57 -3.74 12.62
C GLY A 126 8.01 -4.18 11.25
N PRO A 127 8.83 -4.76 10.34
CA PRO A 127 8.32 -5.41 9.13
C PRO A 127 7.45 -6.63 9.46
N GLY A 128 6.31 -6.77 8.77
CA GLY A 128 5.33 -7.84 8.94
C GLY A 128 4.13 -7.46 9.81
N GLU A 129 4.26 -6.43 10.63
CA GLU A 129 3.22 -5.98 11.56
C GLU A 129 2.01 -5.38 10.84
N ARG A 130 0.82 -5.61 11.41
CA ARG A 130 -0.44 -5.02 10.94
C ARG A 130 -0.65 -3.67 11.63
N VAL A 131 -0.59 -2.60 10.84
CA VAL A 131 -0.85 -1.24 11.33
C VAL A 131 -2.33 -0.84 11.14
N GLU A 132 -2.90 -0.29 12.20
CA GLU A 132 -4.24 0.27 12.27
C GLU A 132 -4.22 1.80 12.35
N ASN A 133 -5.39 2.40 12.11
CA ASN A 133 -5.52 3.85 12.04
C ASN A 133 -5.05 4.53 13.33
N LYS A 134 -4.25 5.60 13.23
CA LYS A 134 -3.67 6.38 14.35
C LYS A 134 -2.53 5.72 15.14
N GLN A 135 -2.13 4.48 14.82
CA GLN A 135 -0.90 3.90 15.36
C GLN A 135 0.34 4.63 14.82
N ILE A 136 1.44 4.58 15.59
CA ILE A 136 2.69 5.27 15.27
C ILE A 136 3.60 4.34 14.49
N LEU A 137 4.05 4.82 13.34
CA LEU A 137 5.02 4.13 12.49
C LEU A 137 6.47 4.46 12.86
N VAL A 138 6.72 5.70 13.29
CA VAL A 138 8.03 6.12 13.81
C VAL A 138 7.82 7.11 14.96
N ASN A 139 8.37 6.78 16.12
CA ASN A 139 8.29 7.62 17.31
C ASN A 139 9.40 8.69 17.29
N LYS A 140 9.11 9.77 16.56
CA LYS A 140 10.03 10.87 16.31
C LYS A 140 9.85 12.01 17.31
N HIS A 141 10.96 12.53 17.80
CA HIS A 141 11.05 13.68 18.69
C HIS A 141 11.87 14.79 18.03
N MET A 142 11.32 16.00 17.98
CA MET A 142 11.97 17.19 17.41
C MET A 142 12.42 18.14 18.52
N PRO A 143 13.61 18.77 18.43
CA PRO A 143 14.01 19.81 19.37
C PRO A 143 13.07 21.03 19.27
N THR A 144 12.66 21.60 20.40
CA THR A 144 11.77 22.77 20.44
C THR A 144 12.46 24.04 19.96
N VAL A 145 13.75 24.17 20.26
CA VAL A 145 14.60 25.27 19.81
C VAL A 145 15.36 24.81 18.58
N THR A 146 14.95 25.29 17.42
CA THR A 146 15.54 24.93 16.11
C THR A 146 16.48 26.00 15.56
N MET A 147 16.49 27.19 16.16
CA MET A 147 17.38 28.31 15.83
C MET A 147 18.06 28.85 17.09
N SER A 148 19.33 29.18 16.98
CA SER A 148 20.08 29.84 18.05
C SER A 148 19.52 31.26 18.25
N PRO A 149 19.07 31.66 19.46
CA PRO A 149 18.77 33.06 19.72
C PRO A 149 20.04 33.90 19.53
N ILE A 150 19.92 35.03 18.84
CA ILE A 150 21.03 35.94 18.51
C ILE A 150 21.74 36.49 19.77
N ASP A 151 21.10 36.43 20.95
CA ASP A 151 21.58 37.01 22.21
C ASP A 151 22.09 36.01 23.26
N ALA A 152 22.33 34.74 22.91
CA ALA A 152 22.63 33.69 23.89
C ALA A 152 24.12 33.50 24.25
N ALA A 153 24.96 34.53 24.14
CA ALA A 153 26.40 34.44 24.41
C ALA A 153 26.79 34.21 25.90
N SER A 154 25.83 34.15 26.83
CA SER A 154 26.12 34.22 28.28
C SER A 154 25.44 33.17 29.16
N LYS A 155 24.77 32.14 28.61
CA LYS A 155 24.17 31.07 29.43
C LYS A 155 24.68 29.70 29.02
N GLN A 156 25.14 28.94 30.02
CA GLN A 156 25.51 27.53 29.87
C GLN A 156 24.46 26.78 29.04
N PRO A 157 24.86 25.88 28.13
CA PRO A 157 23.92 25.19 27.25
C PRO A 157 23.02 24.28 28.10
N ALA A 158 21.80 24.72 28.37
CA ALA A 158 20.76 23.87 28.92
C ALA A 158 20.50 22.70 27.94
N PRO A 159 20.20 21.49 28.43
CA PRO A 159 19.92 20.36 27.55
C PRO A 159 18.76 20.71 26.61
N PRO A 160 18.88 20.42 25.30
CA PRO A 160 17.84 20.75 24.33
C PRO A 160 16.56 19.99 24.69
N GLN A 161 15.46 20.74 24.85
CA GLN A 161 14.16 20.15 25.12
C GLN A 161 13.55 19.60 23.83
N TYR A 162 12.97 18.40 23.90
CA TYR A 162 12.37 17.72 22.76
C TYR A 162 10.85 17.70 22.88
N ARG A 163 10.17 17.77 21.73
CA ARG A 163 8.72 17.65 21.58
C ARG A 163 8.39 16.50 20.63
N ASP A 164 7.40 15.71 21.02
CA ASP A 164 6.94 14.55 20.27
C ASP A 164 6.29 15.00 18.95
N THR A 165 6.81 14.51 17.84
CA THR A 165 6.24 14.71 16.49
C THR A 165 6.22 13.35 15.76
N PRO A 166 5.43 12.39 16.27
CA PRO A 166 5.46 11.03 15.77
C PRO A 166 4.82 10.93 14.38
N ALA A 167 5.37 10.05 13.54
CA ALA A 167 4.79 9.73 12.25
C ALA A 167 3.70 8.67 12.45
N SER A 168 2.43 9.05 12.30
CA SER A 168 1.28 8.16 12.47
C SER A 168 0.76 7.63 11.13
N TYR A 169 0.24 6.41 11.15
CA TYR A 169 -0.53 5.87 10.03
C TYR A 169 -1.91 6.52 9.98
N LYS A 170 -2.29 6.97 8.78
CA LYS A 170 -3.58 7.60 8.49
C LYS A 170 -4.19 6.89 7.29
N GLY A 171 -5.17 6.03 7.55
CA GLY A 171 -5.86 5.28 6.51
C GLY A 171 -7.18 4.71 7.03
N PRO A 172 -8.18 4.53 6.15
CA PRO A 172 -9.47 3.96 6.55
C PRO A 172 -9.36 2.45 6.84
N MET A 173 -8.48 1.75 6.12
CA MET A 173 -8.24 0.32 6.27
C MET A 173 -6.89 0.04 6.93
N PRO A 174 -6.75 -1.08 7.64
CA PRO A 174 -5.45 -1.52 8.12
C PRO A 174 -4.50 -1.82 6.95
N SER A 175 -3.20 -1.71 7.21
CA SER A 175 -2.15 -2.03 6.25
C SER A 175 -1.11 -2.92 6.92
N TYR A 176 -0.33 -3.64 6.14
CA TYR A 176 0.83 -4.37 6.64
C TYR A 176 2.09 -3.56 6.33
N ILE A 177 3.06 -3.58 7.24
CA ILE A 177 4.39 -3.02 6.99
C ILE A 177 5.17 -4.07 6.22
N GLU A 178 5.48 -3.81 4.95
CA GLU A 178 6.19 -4.78 4.11
C GLU A 178 7.71 -4.65 4.28
N LYS A 179 8.18 -3.39 4.30
CA LYS A 179 9.62 -3.10 4.30
C LYS A 179 9.89 -1.78 4.98
N VAL A 180 10.93 -1.76 5.80
CA VAL A 180 11.49 -0.54 6.38
C VAL A 180 12.89 -0.36 5.83
N MET A 181 13.19 0.83 5.36
CA MET A 181 14.50 1.20 4.81
C MET A 181 14.98 2.47 5.49
N ILE A 182 16.16 2.40 6.09
CA ILE A 182 16.87 3.53 6.67
C ILE A 182 17.97 3.91 5.68
N SER A 183 17.98 5.17 5.25
CA SER A 183 18.99 5.70 4.33
C SER A 183 19.57 6.96 4.95
N SER A 184 20.87 7.18 4.80
CA SER A 184 21.49 8.48 5.11
C SER A 184 21.74 9.23 3.81
N ASN A 185 21.60 10.56 3.84
CA ASN A 185 22.15 11.41 2.79
C ASN A 185 23.58 11.86 3.16
N ALA A 186 24.30 12.50 2.23
CA ALA A 186 25.64 13.03 2.46
C ALA A 186 25.70 14.10 3.57
N GLU A 187 24.57 14.76 3.86
CA GLU A 187 24.42 15.76 4.94
C GLU A 187 24.12 15.12 6.32
N GLU A 188 24.33 13.81 6.48
CA GLU A 188 24.00 13.03 7.69
C GLU A 188 22.51 13.09 8.09
N ALA A 189 21.64 13.54 7.19
CA ALA A 189 20.20 13.48 7.38
C ALA A 189 19.71 12.05 7.14
N HIS A 190 19.20 11.41 8.20
CA HIS A 190 18.61 10.08 8.11
C HIS A 190 17.18 10.15 7.56
N LEU A 191 16.86 9.27 6.64
CA LEU A 191 15.55 9.12 6.00
C LEU A 191 15.06 7.70 6.23
N ILE A 192 13.94 7.57 6.91
CA ILE A 192 13.24 6.31 7.11
C ILE A 192 12.11 6.25 6.09
N LYS A 193 12.14 5.24 5.22
CA LYS A 193 11.07 4.92 4.27
C LYS A 193 10.39 3.64 4.70
N ILE A 194 9.08 3.70 4.87
CA ILE A 194 8.26 2.56 5.25
C ILE A 194 7.33 2.25 4.08
N LEU A 195 7.43 1.03 3.57
CA LEU A 195 6.55 0.52 2.53
C LEU A 195 5.36 -0.18 3.19
N LEU A 196 4.19 0.41 3.04
CA LEU A 196 2.92 -0.12 3.53
C LEU A 196 2.22 -0.88 2.41
N ARG A 197 1.77 -2.10 2.66
CA ARG A 197 1.04 -2.95 1.73
C ARG A 197 -0.39 -3.16 2.20
N GLN A 198 -1.34 -2.86 1.33
CA GLN A 198 -2.74 -3.23 1.47
C GLN A 198 -3.11 -4.25 0.42
N THR A 199 -3.65 -5.39 0.84
CA THR A 199 -4.23 -6.37 -0.08
C THR A 199 -5.70 -6.03 -0.24
N ARG A 200 -6.11 -5.67 -1.45
CA ARG A 200 -7.49 -5.31 -1.77
C ARG A 200 -8.10 -6.35 -2.68
N ARG A 201 -9.32 -6.75 -2.34
CA ARG A 201 -10.15 -7.61 -3.17
C ARG A 201 -11.07 -6.69 -3.99
N PRO A 202 -11.45 -7.07 -5.22
CA PRO A 202 -12.48 -6.36 -5.96
C PRO A 202 -13.76 -6.23 -5.14
N GLU A 203 -14.29 -5.02 -5.09
CA GLU A 203 -15.55 -4.68 -4.42
C GLU A 203 -16.51 -4.00 -5.41
N ILE A 204 -17.79 -3.91 -5.04
CA ILE A 204 -18.80 -3.21 -5.84
C ILE A 204 -18.35 -1.75 -6.03
N GLY A 205 -18.39 -1.27 -7.26
CA GLY A 205 -17.88 0.06 -7.63
C GLY A 205 -16.45 0.06 -8.19
N ASP A 206 -15.71 -1.05 -8.11
CA ASP A 206 -14.40 -1.15 -8.73
C ASP A 206 -14.48 -1.17 -10.25
N LYS A 207 -13.47 -0.58 -10.89
CA LYS A 207 -13.42 -0.36 -12.33
C LYS A 207 -12.63 -1.44 -13.04
N PHE A 208 -13.22 -1.98 -14.10
CA PHE A 208 -12.60 -2.92 -15.03
C PHE A 208 -12.60 -2.34 -16.43
N SER A 209 -11.70 -2.83 -17.27
CA SER A 209 -11.61 -2.40 -18.67
C SER A 209 -11.16 -3.58 -19.51
N SER A 210 -11.84 -3.80 -20.63
CA SER A 210 -11.32 -4.63 -21.71
C SER A 210 -10.20 -3.89 -22.45
N ARG A 211 -9.47 -4.61 -23.30
CA ARG A 211 -8.45 -4.01 -24.19
C ARG A 211 -9.06 -3.21 -25.34
N HIS A 212 -10.36 -3.32 -25.56
CA HIS A 212 -11.10 -2.66 -26.65
C HIS A 212 -11.79 -1.38 -26.20
N GLY A 213 -11.45 -0.85 -25.02
CA GLY A 213 -11.97 0.42 -24.53
C GLY A 213 -13.34 0.34 -23.85
N GLN A 214 -13.93 -0.85 -23.75
CA GLN A 214 -15.12 -1.08 -22.94
C GLN A 214 -14.71 -1.04 -21.47
N LYS A 215 -15.15 0.01 -20.77
CA LYS A 215 -14.92 0.19 -19.34
C LYS A 215 -16.20 -0.17 -18.64
N GLY A 216 -16.10 -0.91 -17.56
CA GLY A 216 -17.24 -1.26 -16.75
C GLY A 216 -16.95 -1.12 -15.28
N VAL A 217 -18.01 -1.09 -14.49
CA VAL A 217 -17.95 -1.04 -13.03
C VAL A 217 -18.54 -2.34 -12.50
N CYS A 218 -17.95 -2.91 -11.45
CA CYS A 218 -18.58 -4.04 -10.77
C CYS A 218 -19.91 -3.57 -10.15
N GLY A 219 -21.02 -3.99 -10.76
CA GLY A 219 -22.38 -3.66 -10.32
C GLY A 219 -22.90 -4.64 -9.27
N LEU A 220 -22.57 -5.93 -9.44
CA LEU A 220 -23.00 -7.00 -8.54
C LEU A 220 -21.92 -8.08 -8.43
N ILE A 221 -21.81 -8.68 -7.25
CA ILE A 221 -20.96 -9.85 -6.99
C ILE A 221 -21.88 -11.01 -6.61
N VAL A 222 -21.97 -12.03 -7.47
CA VAL A 222 -22.96 -13.12 -7.38
C VAL A 222 -22.30 -14.41 -6.90
N PRO A 223 -22.93 -15.20 -5.99
CA PRO A 223 -22.46 -16.52 -5.61
C PRO A 223 -22.32 -17.47 -6.82
N GLN A 224 -21.40 -18.43 -6.78
CA GLN A 224 -21.14 -19.29 -7.96
C GLN A 224 -22.34 -20.19 -8.31
N GLU A 225 -23.12 -20.59 -7.30
CA GLU A 225 -24.33 -21.40 -7.44
C GLU A 225 -25.44 -20.74 -8.26
N ASP A 226 -25.49 -19.40 -8.29
CA ASP A 226 -26.48 -18.63 -9.04
C ASP A 226 -25.97 -18.25 -10.45
N MET A 227 -24.70 -18.53 -10.76
CA MET A 227 -24.10 -18.22 -12.05
C MET A 227 -24.53 -19.25 -13.11
N PRO A 228 -24.75 -18.82 -14.37
CA PRO A 228 -24.97 -19.73 -15.48
C PRO A 228 -23.75 -20.64 -15.68
N PHE A 229 -23.98 -21.89 -16.06
CA PHE A 229 -22.93 -22.83 -16.41
C PHE A 229 -23.24 -23.54 -17.72
N THR A 230 -22.19 -23.92 -18.44
CA THR A 230 -22.34 -24.74 -19.66
C THR A 230 -22.53 -26.21 -19.33
N ASP A 231 -22.95 -27.04 -20.29
CA ASP A 231 -23.07 -28.49 -20.12
C ASP A 231 -21.75 -29.18 -19.69
N LEU A 232 -20.61 -28.50 -19.89
CA LEU A 232 -19.28 -28.94 -19.46
C LEU A 232 -18.93 -28.49 -18.03
N GLY A 233 -19.83 -27.78 -17.34
CA GLY A 233 -19.63 -27.26 -15.98
C GLY A 233 -18.79 -25.97 -15.91
N ILE A 234 -18.63 -25.25 -17.02
CA ILE A 234 -17.86 -23.99 -17.02
C ILE A 234 -18.76 -22.84 -16.56
N CYS A 235 -18.42 -22.22 -15.44
CA CYS A 235 -19.03 -20.97 -14.96
C CYS A 235 -18.16 -19.77 -15.38
N PRO A 236 -18.75 -18.65 -15.82
CA PRO A 236 -17.99 -17.45 -16.15
C PRO A 236 -17.46 -16.74 -14.89
N ASP A 237 -16.39 -15.98 -15.07
CA ASP A 237 -15.83 -15.08 -14.05
C ASP A 237 -16.54 -13.73 -14.06
N ILE A 238 -16.92 -13.27 -15.27
CA ILE A 238 -17.57 -12.00 -15.54
C ILE A 238 -18.75 -12.24 -16.50
N ILE A 239 -19.88 -11.57 -16.24
CA ILE A 239 -20.95 -11.35 -17.21
C ILE A 239 -20.91 -9.88 -17.61
#